data_AF-A0A0U3DY09-F1
#
_entry.id   AF-A0A0U3DY09-F1
#
_cell.length_a   1.000
_cell.length_b   1.000
_cell.length_c   1.000
_cell.angle_alpha   90.00
_cell.angle_beta   90.00
_cell.angle_gamma   90.00
#
_symmetry.space_group_name_H-M   'P 1'
#
loop_
_entity.id
_entity.type
_entity.pdbx_description
1 polymer ?
#
loop_
_entity_poly.entity_id
_entity_poly.type
_entity_poly.pdbx_seq_one_letter_code
_entity_poly.pdbx_strand_id
1 'polypeptide(L)'
;MTPYDDPWAYCARLFFTRLMMFLALSLLLWLCVWAALLHWVFGADGMAILNATWTLLKGAELLWRVVFWQAGALALLLTTVVYLLLMTRTRTAKDTRVRGPRLASVATG
;
A
#
# COMPACT_ATOMS: atom_id res chain seq x y z
N MET A 1 13.77 11.84 -31.85
CA MET A 1 12.94 10.71 -31.39
C MET A 1 12.19 11.17 -30.16
N THR A 2 10.90 11.43 -30.32
CA THR A 2 10.01 11.76 -29.21
C THR A 2 9.90 10.51 -28.31
N PRO A 3 9.93 10.63 -26.97
CA PRO A 3 9.87 9.49 -26.03
C PRO A 3 8.53 8.73 -26.02
N TYR A 4 7.76 8.79 -27.11
CA TYR A 4 6.42 8.25 -27.29
C TYR A 4 6.33 7.17 -28.40
N ASP A 5 7.46 6.61 -28.83
CA ASP A 5 7.47 5.64 -29.93
C ASP A 5 6.81 4.28 -29.60
N ASP A 6 6.45 4.02 -28.32
CA ASP A 6 5.61 2.87 -27.97
C ASP A 6 4.66 3.15 -26.78
N PRO A 7 3.37 3.47 -27.02
CA PRO A 7 2.41 3.76 -25.96
C PRO A 7 2.19 2.56 -25.04
N TRP A 8 2.35 1.35 -25.55
CA TRP A 8 2.25 0.11 -24.79
C TRP A 8 3.40 -0.06 -23.79
N ALA A 9 4.64 0.21 -24.21
CA ALA A 9 5.81 0.13 -23.34
C ALA A 9 5.75 1.17 -22.21
N TYR A 10 5.28 2.38 -22.50
CA TYR A 10 5.07 3.42 -21.49
C TYR A 10 3.98 3.02 -20.47
N CYS A 11 2.84 2.52 -20.94
CA CYS A 11 1.75 2.05 -20.07
C CYS A 11 2.20 0.86 -19.21
N ALA A 12 2.92 -0.11 -19.78
CA ALA A 12 3.47 -1.24 -19.05
C ALA A 12 4.43 -0.78 -17.95
N ARG A 13 5.39 0.11 -18.27
CA ARG A 13 6.33 0.65 -17.27
C ARG A 13 5.59 1.36 -16.15
N LEU A 14 4.60 2.20 -16.46
CA LEU A 14 3.81 2.91 -15.46
C LEU A 14 3.01 1.95 -14.55
N PHE A 15 2.43 0.89 -15.13
CA PHE A 15 1.75 -0.16 -14.38
C PHE A 15 2.72 -0.88 -13.44
N PHE A 16 3.88 -1.32 -13.93
CA PHE A 16 4.89 -1.98 -13.11
C PHE A 16 5.42 -1.08 -12.00
N THR A 17 5.73 0.18 -12.27
CA THR A 17 6.18 1.12 -11.23
C THR A 17 5.14 1.28 -10.14
N ARG A 18 3.86 1.43 -10.51
CA ARG A 18 2.74 1.55 -9.56
C ARG A 18 2.51 0.27 -8.77
N LEU A 19 2.60 -0.88 -9.43
CA LEU A 19 2.50 -2.19 -8.80
C LEU A 19 3.63 -2.40 -7.78
N MET A 20 4.87 -2.07 -8.15
CA MET A 20 6.02 -2.17 -7.24
C MET A 20 5.88 -1.24 -6.04
N MET A 21 5.43 0.00 -6.26
CA MET A 21 5.13 0.93 -5.16
C MET A 21 4.02 0.40 -4.23
N PHE A 22 2.97 -0.17 -4.81
CA PHE A 22 1.87 -0.78 -4.05
C PHE A 22 2.36 -1.96 -3.21
N LEU A 23 3.13 -2.87 -3.81
CA LEU A 23 3.69 -4.03 -3.12
C LEU A 23 4.67 -3.61 -2.02
N ALA A 24 5.54 -2.64 -2.29
CA ALA A 24 6.48 -2.13 -1.31
C ALA A 24 5.75 -1.48 -0.11
N LEU A 25 4.73 -0.65 -0.39
CA LEU A 25 3.94 -0.01 0.66
C LEU A 25 3.15 -1.03 1.48
N SER A 26 2.55 -2.03 0.83
CA SER A 26 1.82 -3.11 1.49
C SER A 26 2.74 -3.95 2.37
N LEU A 27 3.95 -4.25 1.91
CA LEU A 27 4.94 -5.01 2.69
C LEU A 27 5.42 -4.20 3.90
N LEU A 28 5.69 -2.90 3.73
CA LEU A 28 6.07 -2.02 4.84
C LEU A 28 4.96 -1.92 5.89
N LEU A 29 3.72 -1.69 5.45
CA LEU A 29 2.56 -1.65 6.36
C LEU A 29 2.38 -2.98 7.09
N TRP A 30 2.54 -4.11 6.39
CA TRP A 30 2.46 -5.42 7.02
C TRP A 30 3.51 -5.60 8.11
N LEU A 31 4.77 -5.28 7.82
CA LEU A 31 5.85 -5.37 8.81
C LEU A 31 5.65 -4.40 9.97
N CYS A 32 5.14 -3.18 9.72
CA CYS A 32 4.82 -2.22 10.77
C CYS A 32 3.68 -2.71 11.67
N VAL A 33 2.59 -3.27 11.11
CA VAL A 33 1.48 -3.84 11.88
C VAL A 33 1.96 -5.03 12.71
N TRP A 34 2.78 -5.89 12.13
CA TRP A 34 3.37 -7.02 12.84
C TRP A 34 4.30 -6.58 13.98
N ALA A 35 5.19 -5.63 13.73
CA ALA A 35 6.09 -5.07 14.74
C ALA A 35 5.30 -4.38 15.87
N ALA A 36 4.26 -3.61 15.53
CA ALA A 36 3.39 -2.99 16.52
C ALA A 36 2.68 -4.06 17.36
N LEU A 37 2.15 -5.12 16.75
CA LEU A 37 1.49 -6.19 17.47
C LEU A 37 2.44 -6.90 18.44
N LEU A 38 3.66 -7.21 18.02
CA LEU A 38 4.67 -7.81 18.89
C LEU A 38 5.10 -6.87 20.02
N HIS A 39 5.25 -5.57 19.73
CA HIS A 39 5.59 -4.58 20.75
C HIS A 39 4.47 -4.43 21.79
N TRP A 40 3.21 -4.39 21.36
CA TRP A 40 2.08 -4.23 22.25
C TRP A 40 1.80 -5.47 23.11
N VAL A 41 1.93 -6.67 22.54
CA VAL A 41 1.62 -7.91 23.27
C VAL A 41 2.76 -8.31 24.20
N PHE A 42 4.02 -8.10 23.80
CA PHE A 42 5.18 -8.63 24.51
C PHE A 42 6.15 -7.56 25.04
N GLY A 43 5.91 -6.26 24.79
CA GLY A 43 6.87 -5.21 25.10
C GLY A 43 8.19 -5.37 24.33
N ALA A 44 8.17 -6.03 23.18
CA ALA A 44 9.38 -6.48 22.49
C ALA A 44 10.21 -5.31 21.93
N ASP A 45 11.53 -5.41 22.11
CA ASP A 45 12.52 -4.55 21.48
C ASP A 45 12.68 -4.85 19.98
N GLY A 46 13.22 -3.90 19.20
CA GLY A 46 13.38 -4.06 17.75
C GLY A 46 14.17 -5.30 17.32
N MET A 47 15.22 -5.68 18.06
CA MET A 47 15.97 -6.92 17.80
C MET A 47 15.17 -8.19 18.13
N ALA A 48 14.33 -8.14 19.18
CA ALA A 48 13.44 -9.25 19.52
C ALA A 48 12.37 -9.45 18.45
N ILE A 49 11.84 -8.36 17.87
CA ILE A 49 10.90 -8.41 16.74
C ILE A 49 11.53 -9.10 15.53
N LEU A 50 12.77 -8.72 15.16
CA LEU A 50 13.46 -9.33 14.03
C LEU A 50 13.71 -10.83 14.24
N ASN A 51 14.22 -11.20 15.41
CA ASN A 51 14.44 -12.61 15.76
C ASN A 51 13.13 -13.40 15.81
N ALA A 52 12.07 -12.86 16.40
CA ALA A 52 10.75 -13.50 16.47
C ALA A 52 10.13 -13.69 15.08
N THR A 53 10.30 -12.71 14.20
CA THR A 53 9.81 -12.81 12.81
C THR A 53 10.59 -13.88 12.04
N TRP A 54 11.91 -13.96 12.26
CA TRP A 54 12.76 -14.97 11.63
C TRP A 54 12.48 -16.40 12.11
N THR A 55 12.27 -16.59 13.42
CA THR A 55 11.89 -17.89 13.98
C THR A 55 10.49 -18.31 13.50
N LEU A 56 9.58 -17.35 13.34
CA LEU A 56 8.24 -17.59 12.81
C LEU A 56 8.25 -18.09 11.37
N LEU A 57 9.14 -17.56 10.53
CA LEU A 57 9.34 -18.03 9.17
C LEU A 57 9.93 -19.44 9.09
N LYS A 58 10.79 -19.81 10.06
CA LYS A 58 11.47 -21.11 10.10
C LYS A 58 10.63 -22.28 10.60
N GLY A 59 9.52 -22.03 11.29
CA GLY A 59 8.61 -23.10 11.71
C GLY A 59 8.01 -22.93 13.11
N ALA A 60 7.65 -21.71 13.51
CA ALA A 60 6.91 -21.51 14.76
C ALA A 60 5.49 -22.10 14.71
N GLU A 61 4.80 -22.04 15.85
CA GLU A 61 3.42 -22.49 16.03
C GLU A 61 2.49 -21.99 14.92
N LEU A 62 1.59 -22.88 14.46
CA LEU A 62 0.65 -22.62 13.37
C LEU A 62 -0.20 -21.35 13.62
N LEU A 63 -0.64 -21.14 14.86
CA LEU A 63 -1.48 -20.01 15.25
C LEU A 63 -0.80 -18.67 14.97
N TRP A 64 0.45 -18.51 15.39
CA TRP A 64 1.21 -17.29 15.16
C TRP A 64 1.51 -17.03 13.68
N ARG A 65 1.70 -18.09 12.90
CA ARG A 65 1.83 -17.97 11.43
C ARG A 65 0.53 -17.47 10.80
N VAL A 66 -0.63 -17.98 11.25
CA VAL A 66 -1.94 -17.49 10.76
C VAL A 66 -2.13 -16.02 11.10
N VAL A 67 -1.86 -15.62 12.34
CA VAL A 67 -1.95 -14.20 12.77
C VAL A 67 -1.03 -13.30 11.92
N PHE A 68 0.20 -13.76 11.66
CA PHE A 68 1.14 -13.05 10.79
C PHE A 68 0.59 -12.85 9.37
N TRP A 69 0.02 -13.90 8.76
CA TRP A 69 -0.60 -13.79 7.43
C TRP A 69 -1.87 -12.94 7.41
N GLN A 70 -2.68 -12.99 8.47
CA GLN A 70 -3.87 -12.14 8.61
C GLN A 70 -3.50 -10.67 8.73
N ALA A 71 -2.44 -10.33 9.47
CA ALA A 71 -1.91 -8.97 9.50
C ALA A 71 -1.48 -8.50 8.11
N GLY A 72 -0.93 -9.40 7.29
CA GLY A 72 -0.57 -9.11 5.90
C GLY A 72 -1.78 -8.86 5.01
N ALA A 73 -2.81 -9.68 5.12
CA ALA A 73 -4.07 -9.47 4.40
C ALA A 73 -4.72 -8.13 4.78
N LEU A 74 -4.74 -7.78 6.07
CA LEU A 74 -5.25 -6.50 6.55
C LEU A 74 -4.44 -5.31 6.01
N ALA A 75 -3.12 -5.39 6.03
CA ALA A 75 -2.25 -4.37 5.46
C ALA A 75 -2.49 -4.18 3.94
N LEU A 76 -2.71 -5.28 3.21
CA LEU A 76 -2.98 -5.24 1.78
C LEU A 76 -4.35 -4.64 1.47
N LEU A 77 -5.38 -4.96 2.26
CA LEU A 77 -6.69 -4.32 2.19
C LEU A 77 -6.59 -2.81 2.47
N LEU A 78 -5.88 -2.41 3.53
CA LEU A 78 -5.67 -1.01 3.86
C LEU A 78 -4.94 -0.26 2.74
N THR A 79 -3.89 -0.85 2.20
CA THR A 79 -3.14 -0.28 1.07
C THR A 79 -4.04 -0.12 -0.15
N THR A 80 -4.92 -1.10 -0.41
CA THR A 80 -5.92 -1.04 -1.49
C THR A 80 -6.88 0.13 -1.29
N VAL A 81 -7.43 0.30 -0.09
CA VAL A 81 -8.32 1.41 0.24
C VAL A 81 -7.62 2.76 0.06
N VAL A 82 -6.39 2.90 0.56
CA VAL A 82 -5.59 4.12 0.38
C VAL A 82 -5.36 4.39 -1.11
N TYR A 83 -5.02 3.37 -1.89
CA TYR A 83 -4.79 3.52 -3.33
C TYR A 83 -6.05 3.93 -4.09
N LEU A 84 -7.21 3.35 -3.73
CA LEU A 84 -8.51 3.74 -4.28
C LEU A 84 -8.88 5.19 -3.92
N LEU A 85 -8.65 5.60 -2.68
CA LEU A 85 -8.87 6.98 -2.22
C LEU A 85 -7.96 7.98 -2.95
N LEU A 86 -6.69 7.64 -3.16
CA LEU A 86 -5.77 8.48 -3.94
C LEU A 86 -6.19 8.55 -5.42
N MET A 87 -6.68 7.44 -5.98
CA MET A 87 -7.13 7.40 -7.37
C MET A 87 -8.41 8.22 -7.59
N THR A 88 -9.34 8.21 -6.63
CA THR A 88 -10.55 9.06 -6.69
C THR A 88 -10.21 10.55 -6.57
N ARG A 89 -9.33 10.94 -5.63
CA ARG A 89 -8.90 12.34 -5.47
C ARG A 89 -8.15 12.90 -6.70
N THR A 90 -7.31 12.08 -7.32
CA THR A 90 -6.55 12.49 -8.53
C THR A 90 -7.44 12.64 -9.76
N ARG A 91 -8.50 11.81 -9.89
CA ARG A 91 -9.53 11.99 -10.94
C ARG A 91 -10.28 13.31 -10.76
N THR A 92 -10.74 13.63 -9.56
CA THR A 92 -11.44 14.91 -9.27
C THR A 92 -10.57 16.14 -9.56
N ALA A 93 -9.27 16.10 -9.25
CA ALA A 93 -8.36 17.20 -9.56
C ALA A 93 -8.14 17.39 -11.07
N LYS A 94 -8.05 16.29 -11.83
CA LYS A 94 -7.90 16.33 -13.29
C LYS A 94 -9.17 16.84 -13.98
N ASP A 95 -10.34 16.39 -13.54
CA ASP A 95 -11.62 16.85 -14.10
C ASP A 95 -11.86 18.34 -13.83
N THR A 96 -11.46 18.83 -12.66
CA THR A 96 -11.51 20.27 -12.32
C THR A 96 -10.57 21.09 -13.22
N ARG A 97 -9.38 20.56 -13.52
CA ARG A 97 -8.40 21.23 -14.40
C ARG A 97 -8.83 21.25 -15.87
N VAL A 98 -9.53 20.22 -16.34
CA VAL A 98 -10.01 20.11 -17.73
C VAL A 98 -11.28 20.93 -17.95
N ARG A 99 -12.18 21.00 -16.96
CA ARG A 99 -13.47 21.70 -17.10
C ARG A 99 -13.47 23.16 -16.63
N GLY A 100 -12.36 23.63 -16.05
CA GLY A 100 -12.18 25.00 -15.60
C GLY A 100 -12.99 25.36 -14.34
N PRO A 101 -12.69 26.50 -13.70
CA PRO A 101 -13.25 26.90 -12.40
C PRO A 101 -14.78 27.10 -12.38
N ARG A 102 -15.46 27.11 -13.54
CA ARG A 102 -16.92 27.30 -13.63
C ARG A 102 -17.75 26.14 -13.06
N LEU A 103 -17.16 24.95 -12.90
CA LEU A 103 -17.86 23.81 -12.27
C LEU A 103 -17.58 23.67 -10.77
N ALA A 104 -16.57 24.36 -10.23
CA ALA A 104 -16.30 24.36 -8.80
C ALA A 104 -17.34 25.18 -8.01
N SER A 105 -17.96 26.19 -8.64
CA SER A 105 -18.99 27.03 -8.03
C SER A 105 -20.40 26.42 -8.07
N VAL A 106 -20.63 25.34 -8.82
CA VAL A 106 -21.96 24.70 -8.92
C VAL A 106 -22.11 23.57 -7.91
N ALA A 107 -21.02 22.97 -7.43
CA ALA A 107 -21.05 21.91 -6.41
C ALA A 107 -21.13 22.44 -4.96
N THR A 108 -21.23 23.75 -4.77
CA THR A 108 -21.31 24.43 -3.46
C THR A 108 -22.63 25.19 -3.26
N GLY A 109 -23.62 24.97 -4.13
CA GLY A 109 -24.99 25.49 -4.00
C GLY A 109 -25.98 24.42 -3.58
#